data_AF-A0A2V8M4F8-F1
#
_entry.id   AF-A0A2V8M4F8-F1
#
_cell.length_a   1.000
_cell.length_b   1.000
_cell.length_c   1.000
_cell.angle_alpha   90.00
_cell.angle_beta   90.00
_cell.angle_gamma   90.00
#
_symmetry.space_group_name_H-M   'P 1'
#
loop_
_entity.id
_entity.type
_entity.pdbx_description
1 polymer ?
#
loop_
_entity_poly.entity_id
_entity_poly.type
_entity_poly.pdbx_seq_one_letter_code
_entity_poly.pdbx_strand_id
1 'polypeptide(L)'
;MASSATKRGGTLGEHQRIAKPLTHALGIAVRLAVFLVPGIAAAQSEWLTWGYDQQRTGWNQSERVLTKDNVSQLELKWKVQLSTAPREEVLSTLTAPLVASVNGPTGPVTRVFVVGSDNTVYAINSETGEVAWQRHFPNTMTPPTRADYRCPNTQNATPVIDKEAGII
;
A
#
# COMPACT_ATOMS: atom_id res chain seq x y z
N MET A 1 -26.25 53.76 -55.78
CA MET A 1 -26.66 54.38 -54.49
C MET A 1 -25.51 54.21 -53.53
N ALA A 2 -24.86 55.33 -53.20
CA ALA A 2 -23.52 55.39 -52.65
C ALA A 2 -23.50 55.38 -51.12
N SER A 3 -22.42 54.77 -50.64
CA SER A 3 -21.93 54.61 -49.29
C SER A 3 -21.77 55.91 -48.49
N SER A 4 -22.23 55.85 -47.25
CA SER A 4 -21.50 56.15 -46.00
C SER A 4 -20.72 57.46 -45.83
N ALA A 5 -20.91 57.99 -44.61
CA ALA A 5 -19.87 58.45 -43.69
C ALA A 5 -19.70 59.96 -43.46
N THR A 6 -19.38 60.23 -42.18
CA THR A 6 -18.44 61.25 -41.68
C THR A 6 -19.12 62.49 -41.08
N LYS A 7 -19.24 62.64 -39.75
CA LYS A 7 -18.23 62.85 -38.67
C LYS A 7 -17.69 64.29 -38.64
N ARG A 8 -17.59 64.83 -37.41
CA ARG A 8 -16.78 65.96 -36.85
C ARG A 8 -17.72 66.88 -36.03
N GLY A 9 -17.42 67.36 -34.82
CA GLY A 9 -16.19 67.39 -34.02
C GLY A 9 -16.03 68.79 -33.41
N GLY A 10 -15.82 68.88 -32.08
CA GLY A 10 -15.44 70.10 -31.33
C GLY A 10 -16.60 70.74 -30.54
N THR A 11 -16.46 71.34 -29.35
CA THR A 11 -15.30 71.57 -28.46
C THR A 11 -15.83 72.00 -27.07
N LEU A 12 -15.16 71.54 -26.02
CA LEU A 12 -14.86 72.14 -24.70
C LEU A 12 -15.84 73.12 -24.00
N GLY A 13 -16.21 72.80 -22.75
CA GLY A 13 -16.70 73.76 -21.75
C GLY A 13 -16.66 73.18 -20.33
N GLU A 14 -15.84 73.78 -19.46
CA GLU A 14 -15.60 73.44 -18.05
C GLU A 14 -16.86 73.37 -17.19
N HIS A 15 -16.87 72.49 -16.16
CA HIS A 15 -17.33 72.86 -14.81
C HIS A 15 -16.66 71.97 -13.75
N GLN A 16 -15.70 72.61 -13.05
CA GLN A 16 -15.26 72.42 -11.67
C GLN A 16 -16.15 71.54 -10.75
N ARG A 17 -15.54 70.58 -10.02
CA ARG A 17 -15.14 70.67 -8.58
C ARG A 17 -15.30 69.36 -7.77
N ILE A 18 -14.26 69.08 -6.97
CA ILE A 18 -14.24 68.36 -5.67
C ILE A 18 -13.98 66.82 -5.67
N ALA A 19 -12.68 66.50 -5.73
CA ALA A 19 -11.83 65.77 -4.78
C ALA A 19 -12.20 64.41 -4.12
N LYS A 20 -11.17 63.51 -4.19
CA LYS A 20 -10.75 62.38 -3.32
C LYS A 20 -11.18 60.96 -3.75
N PRO A 21 -10.41 59.91 -3.39
CA PRO A 21 -8.96 59.73 -3.48
C PRO A 21 -8.58 58.53 -4.37
N LEU A 22 -7.29 58.46 -4.69
CA LEU A 22 -6.62 57.41 -5.43
C LEU A 22 -6.53 56.12 -4.60
N THR A 23 -7.12 55.03 -5.08
CA THR A 23 -6.65 53.68 -4.73
C THR A 23 -6.60 52.87 -6.01
N HIS A 24 -5.39 52.79 -6.56
CA HIS A 24 -5.06 51.87 -7.65
C HIS A 24 -5.34 50.45 -7.17
N ALA A 25 -6.33 49.81 -7.80
CA ALA A 25 -6.49 48.36 -7.71
C ALA A 25 -5.29 47.71 -8.41
N LEU A 26 -4.24 47.44 -7.64
CA LEU A 26 -3.12 46.63 -8.08
C LEU A 26 -3.61 45.17 -8.07
N GLY A 27 -4.07 44.69 -9.23
CA GLY A 27 -4.43 43.29 -9.41
C GLY A 27 -3.19 42.41 -9.33
N ILE A 28 -2.89 41.85 -8.15
CA ILE A 28 -1.90 40.79 -7.99
C ILE A 28 -2.62 39.47 -8.25
N ALA A 29 -2.52 38.95 -9.48
CA ALA A 29 -2.90 37.59 -9.78
C ALA A 29 -1.84 36.64 -9.21
N VAL A 30 -2.02 36.17 -7.98
CA VAL A 30 -1.21 35.10 -7.40
C VAL A 30 -1.59 33.79 -8.10
N ARG A 31 -0.74 33.32 -9.02
CA ARG A 31 -0.85 31.96 -9.55
C ARG A 31 -0.35 30.99 -8.48
N LEU A 32 -1.27 30.29 -7.80
CA LEU A 32 -0.91 29.10 -7.03
C LEU A 32 -0.46 28.01 -8.00
N ALA A 33 0.86 27.88 -8.17
CA ALA A 33 1.44 26.67 -8.74
C ALA A 33 1.40 25.58 -7.66
N VAL A 34 0.36 24.76 -7.66
CA VAL A 34 0.35 23.51 -6.90
C VAL A 34 1.34 22.57 -7.60
N PHE A 35 2.56 22.50 -7.09
CA PHE A 35 3.46 21.41 -7.44
C PHE A 35 2.87 20.12 -6.82
N LEU A 36 2.18 19.32 -7.63
CA LEU A 36 2.01 17.90 -7.34
C LEU A 36 3.44 17.34 -7.31
N VAL A 37 4.02 17.18 -6.13
CA VAL A 37 5.16 16.28 -5.96
C VAL A 37 4.56 14.88 -6.10
N PRO A 38 4.83 14.14 -7.18
CA PRO A 38 4.49 12.74 -7.19
C PRO A 38 5.26 12.11 -6.02
N GLY A 39 4.54 11.69 -4.99
CA GLY A 39 5.11 10.85 -3.96
C GLY A 39 5.64 9.62 -4.67
N ILE A 40 6.96 9.49 -4.76
CA ILE A 40 7.57 8.24 -5.17
C ILE A 40 7.20 7.28 -4.03
N ALA A 41 6.11 6.54 -4.20
CA ALA A 41 5.89 5.36 -3.41
C ALA A 41 7.12 4.50 -3.67
N ALA A 42 8.00 4.39 -2.67
CA ALA A 42 9.03 3.37 -2.71
C ALA A 42 8.29 2.08 -3.02
N ALA A 43 8.66 1.41 -4.12
CA ALA A 43 8.19 0.06 -4.37
C ALA A 43 8.73 -0.77 -3.21
N GLN A 44 7.98 -0.86 -2.11
CA GLN A 44 8.26 -1.80 -1.05
C GLN A 44 8.24 -3.16 -1.71
N SER A 45 9.34 -3.90 -1.55
CA SER A 45 9.47 -5.26 -2.06
C SER A 45 8.49 -6.13 -1.26
N GLU A 46 7.25 -6.17 -1.73
CA GLU A 46 6.18 -6.96 -1.18
C GLU A 46 6.21 -8.37 -1.77
N TRP A 47 5.67 -9.32 -1.03
CA TRP A 47 5.53 -10.71 -1.42
C TRP A 47 4.08 -11.12 -1.15
N LEU A 48 3.19 -10.83 -2.10
CA LEU A 48 1.73 -10.88 -1.88
C LEU A 48 1.10 -12.24 -2.14
N THR A 49 1.84 -13.18 -2.75
CA THR A 49 1.33 -14.51 -3.12
C THR A 49 2.41 -15.57 -2.97
N TRP A 50 2.01 -16.84 -2.98
CA TRP A 50 2.94 -17.95 -3.11
C TRP A 50 3.77 -17.82 -4.39
N GLY A 51 5.10 -17.85 -4.26
CA GLY A 51 6.00 -17.75 -5.41
C GLY A 51 6.24 -16.34 -5.95
N TYR A 52 6.03 -15.30 -5.14
CA TYR A 52 6.29 -13.88 -5.43
C TYR A 52 5.32 -13.24 -6.44
N ASP A 53 5.20 -13.79 -7.63
CA ASP A 53 4.38 -13.26 -8.73
C ASP A 53 3.39 -14.29 -9.28
N GLN A 54 2.55 -13.88 -10.24
CA GLN A 54 1.57 -14.76 -10.88
C GLN A 54 2.20 -15.92 -11.65
N GLN A 55 3.44 -15.78 -12.09
CA GLN A 55 4.22 -16.84 -12.76
C GLN A 55 4.88 -17.78 -11.74
N ARG A 56 4.80 -17.45 -10.45
CA ARG A 56 5.38 -18.20 -9.33
C ARG A 56 6.88 -18.39 -9.48
N THR A 57 7.58 -17.34 -9.92
CA THR A 57 9.03 -17.39 -10.17
C THR A 57 9.85 -17.67 -8.92
N GLY A 58 9.33 -17.34 -7.74
CA GLY A 58 10.07 -17.45 -6.47
C GLY A 58 11.24 -16.46 -6.38
N TRP A 59 11.24 -15.40 -7.18
CA TRP A 59 12.36 -14.47 -7.30
C TRP A 59 12.01 -13.05 -6.86
N ASN A 60 12.67 -12.57 -5.79
CA ASN A 60 12.63 -11.16 -5.43
C ASN A 60 13.52 -10.32 -6.36
N GLN A 61 12.93 -9.73 -7.39
CA GLN A 61 13.62 -8.89 -8.37
C GLN A 61 14.13 -7.55 -7.81
N SER A 62 13.65 -7.14 -6.65
CA SER A 62 14.00 -5.87 -6.00
C SER A 62 15.12 -6.02 -4.97
N GLU A 63 15.61 -7.23 -4.70
CA GLU A 63 16.71 -7.48 -3.74
C GLU A 63 18.02 -6.86 -4.22
N ARG A 64 18.63 -6.01 -3.40
CA ARG A 64 19.90 -5.31 -3.70
C ARG A 64 20.88 -5.30 -2.53
N VAL A 65 20.49 -5.85 -1.38
CA VAL A 65 21.27 -5.81 -0.14
C VAL A 65 22.14 -7.06 -0.04
N LEU A 66 21.58 -8.25 -0.22
CA LEU A 66 22.32 -9.50 -0.14
C LEU A 66 23.00 -9.84 -1.47
N THR A 67 24.30 -10.13 -1.42
CA THR A 67 25.14 -10.50 -2.55
C THR A 67 25.99 -11.71 -2.21
N LYS A 68 26.62 -12.33 -3.22
CA LYS A 68 27.55 -13.45 -3.01
C LYS A 68 28.73 -13.08 -2.11
N ASP A 69 29.12 -11.80 -2.10
CA ASP A 69 30.29 -11.32 -1.38
C ASP A 69 30.00 -11.01 0.09
N ASN A 70 28.74 -10.72 0.44
CA ASN A 70 28.35 -10.32 1.80
C ASN A 70 27.43 -11.31 2.53
N VAL A 71 26.88 -12.32 1.86
CA VAL A 71 25.92 -13.27 2.48
C VAL A 71 26.53 -14.04 3.66
N SER A 72 27.86 -14.15 3.72
CA SER A 72 28.58 -14.73 4.86
C SER A 72 28.41 -13.94 6.17
N GLN A 73 27.98 -12.68 6.10
CA GLN A 73 27.72 -11.81 7.25
C GLN A 73 26.25 -11.81 7.69
N LEU A 74 25.40 -12.65 7.08
CA LEU A 74 23.98 -12.72 7.43
C LEU A 74 23.80 -13.15 8.89
N GLU A 75 22.94 -12.44 9.61
CA GLU A 75 22.62 -12.72 11.02
C GLU A 75 21.12 -12.88 11.26
N LEU A 76 20.78 -13.60 12.32
CA LEU A 76 19.40 -13.72 12.78
C LEU A 76 18.95 -12.39 13.40
N LYS A 77 18.03 -11.69 12.74
CA LYS A 77 17.44 -10.45 13.26
C LYS A 77 16.38 -10.70 14.34
N TRP A 78 15.48 -11.65 14.10
CA TRP A 78 14.45 -12.04 15.05
C TRP A 78 13.98 -13.47 14.80
N LYS A 79 13.37 -14.06 15.83
CA LYS A 79 12.64 -15.34 15.77
C LYS A 79 11.39 -15.20 16.62
N VAL A 80 10.27 -15.71 16.11
CA VAL A 80 9.00 -15.76 16.85
C VAL A 80 8.49 -17.20 16.91
N GLN A 81 7.95 -17.58 18.05
CA GLN A 81 7.22 -18.83 18.23
C GLN A 81 5.73 -18.54 18.17
N LEU A 82 5.02 -19.17 17.22
CA LEU A 82 3.58 -19.05 17.10
C LEU A 82 2.89 -20.18 17.87
N SER A 83 1.64 -19.95 18.27
CA SER A 83 0.85 -20.89 19.07
C SER A 83 0.35 -22.11 18.31
N THR A 84 0.42 -22.10 16.97
CA THR A 84 -0.01 -23.23 16.14
C THR A 84 0.90 -24.44 16.38
N ALA A 85 0.33 -25.48 17.00
CA ALA A 85 1.02 -26.75 17.21
C ALA A 85 1.17 -27.55 15.90
N PRO A 86 2.28 -28.30 15.72
CA PRO A 86 2.39 -29.30 14.66
C PRO A 86 1.30 -30.37 14.79
N ARG A 87 0.81 -30.87 13.66
CA ARG A 87 -0.17 -31.97 13.58
C ARG A 87 0.26 -32.96 12.51
N GLU A 88 -0.01 -34.24 12.72
CA GLU A 88 0.41 -35.31 11.80
C GLU A 88 -0.37 -35.29 10.48
N GLU A 89 -1.58 -34.73 10.49
CA GLU A 89 -2.44 -34.65 9.32
C GLU A 89 -2.08 -33.48 8.40
N VAL A 90 -1.03 -32.69 8.67
CA VAL A 90 -0.61 -31.58 7.80
C VAL A 90 0.86 -31.66 7.44
N LEU A 91 1.18 -31.36 6.18
CA LEU A 91 2.56 -31.36 5.67
C LEU A 91 3.34 -30.10 6.02
N SER A 92 2.66 -29.04 6.48
CA SER A 92 3.27 -27.79 6.90
C SER A 92 2.47 -27.16 8.02
N THR A 93 3.11 -26.89 9.16
CA THR A 93 2.48 -26.25 10.32
C THR A 93 2.08 -24.80 10.03
N LEU A 94 2.85 -24.11 9.18
CA LEU A 94 2.65 -22.72 8.77
C LEU A 94 2.75 -22.63 7.24
N THR A 95 2.01 -21.72 6.61
CA THR A 95 2.17 -21.40 5.18
C THR A 95 3.50 -20.70 4.91
N ALA A 96 3.85 -20.54 3.63
CA ALA A 96 4.90 -19.59 3.26
C ALA A 96 4.50 -18.18 3.73
N PRO A 97 5.47 -17.35 4.15
CA PRO A 97 5.18 -15.99 4.58
C PRO A 97 4.80 -15.12 3.39
N LEU A 98 3.82 -14.25 3.62
CA LEU A 98 3.51 -13.12 2.75
C LEU A 98 4.02 -11.85 3.41
N VAL A 99 4.46 -10.87 2.62
CA VAL A 99 4.98 -9.60 3.12
C VAL A 99 4.22 -8.47 2.45
N ALA A 100 3.54 -7.65 3.24
CA ALA A 100 2.83 -6.49 2.73
C ALA A 100 2.99 -5.28 3.65
N SER A 101 2.94 -4.12 3.03
CA SER A 101 2.94 -2.83 3.69
C SER A 101 1.50 -2.35 3.80
N VAL A 102 1.09 -2.14 5.05
CA VAL A 102 -0.29 -1.83 5.45
C VAL A 102 -0.32 -0.53 6.24
N ASN A 103 -1.49 0.09 6.31
CA ASN A 103 -1.67 1.27 7.15
C ASN A 103 -1.68 0.86 8.63
N GLY A 104 -0.68 1.31 9.38
CA GLY A 104 -0.64 1.21 10.82
C GLY A 104 -1.21 2.47 11.51
N PRO A 105 -1.45 2.42 12.83
CA PRO A 105 -1.99 3.56 13.59
C PRO A 105 -1.13 4.83 13.53
N THR A 106 0.19 4.66 13.37
CA THR A 106 1.19 5.75 13.37
C THR A 106 1.82 5.98 11.99
N GLY A 107 1.29 5.34 10.94
CA GLY A 107 1.84 5.41 9.58
C GLY A 107 1.96 4.03 8.92
N PRO A 108 2.46 3.96 7.68
CA PRO A 108 2.69 2.69 6.98
C PRO A 108 3.63 1.79 7.75
N VAL A 109 3.31 0.50 7.82
CA VAL A 109 4.11 -0.52 8.49
C VAL A 109 4.15 -1.77 7.64
N THR A 110 5.29 -2.46 7.60
CA THR A 110 5.40 -3.76 6.94
C THR A 110 5.03 -4.88 7.90
N ARG A 111 4.30 -5.87 7.40
CA ARG A 111 3.84 -7.03 8.14
C ARG A 111 4.20 -8.29 7.38
N VAL A 112 4.61 -9.30 8.14
CA VAL A 112 4.73 -10.68 7.68
C VAL A 112 3.46 -11.40 8.08
N PHE A 113 2.77 -12.00 7.10
CA PHE A 113 1.57 -12.80 7.33
C PHE A 113 1.88 -14.27 7.13
N VAL A 114 1.45 -15.09 8.06
CA VAL A 114 1.51 -16.55 7.95
C VAL A 114 0.19 -17.14 8.45
N VAL A 115 -0.24 -18.23 7.84
CA VAL A 115 -1.42 -18.98 8.29
C VAL A 115 -0.96 -20.27 8.93
N GLY A 116 -1.37 -20.48 10.17
CA GLY A 116 -1.19 -21.73 10.87
C GLY A 116 -2.12 -22.81 10.33
N SER A 117 -1.69 -24.05 10.45
CA SER A 117 -2.50 -25.21 10.10
C SER A 117 -3.81 -25.24 10.89
N ASP A 118 -3.89 -24.62 12.05
CA ASP A 118 -5.11 -24.41 12.83
C ASP A 118 -6.03 -23.31 12.27
N ASN A 119 -5.82 -22.85 11.02
CA ASN A 119 -6.54 -21.74 10.39
C ASN A 119 -6.40 -20.40 11.13
N THR A 120 -5.35 -20.24 11.92
CA THR A 120 -5.04 -18.95 12.56
C THR A 120 -4.14 -18.13 11.64
N VAL A 121 -4.60 -16.95 11.22
CA VAL A 121 -3.79 -15.96 10.52
C VAL A 121 -3.04 -15.13 11.56
N TYR A 122 -1.72 -15.03 11.39
CA TYR A 122 -0.86 -14.19 12.22
C TYR A 122 -0.33 -13.04 11.38
N ALA A 123 -0.35 -11.82 11.94
CA ALA A 123 0.36 -10.67 11.39
C ALA A 123 1.51 -10.32 12.34
N ILE A 124 2.72 -10.37 11.82
CA ILE A 124 3.96 -10.18 12.57
C ILE A 124 4.60 -8.89 12.10
N ASN A 125 5.10 -8.07 13.03
CA ASN A 125 5.90 -6.90 12.70
C ASN A 125 7.22 -7.36 12.04
N SER A 126 7.49 -6.93 10.80
CA SER A 126 8.68 -7.36 10.06
C SER A 126 10.00 -6.88 10.67
N GLU A 127 9.98 -5.81 11.47
CA GLU A 127 11.16 -5.22 12.09
C GLU A 127 11.49 -5.90 13.42
N THR A 128 10.48 -6.17 14.25
CA THR A 128 10.67 -6.65 15.62
C THR A 128 10.41 -8.15 15.80
N GLY A 129 9.67 -8.78 14.89
CA GLY A 129 9.20 -10.16 15.04
C GLY A 129 8.02 -10.33 16.01
N GLU A 130 7.49 -9.24 16.57
CA GLU A 130 6.34 -9.30 17.49
C GLU A 130 5.04 -9.58 16.73
N VAL A 131 4.17 -10.43 17.31
CA VAL A 131 2.83 -10.67 16.77
C VAL A 131 1.98 -9.42 17.02
N ALA A 132 1.68 -8.68 15.96
CA ALA A 132 0.84 -7.48 16.03
C ALA A 132 -0.63 -7.86 16.28
N TRP A 133 -1.10 -8.92 15.65
CA TRP A 133 -2.40 -9.53 15.90
C TRP A 133 -2.44 -10.96 15.37
N GLN A 134 -3.43 -11.72 15.85
CA GLN A 134 -3.78 -13.02 15.29
C GLN A 134 -5.31 -13.17 15.20
N ARG A 135 -5.78 -13.95 14.23
CA ARG A 135 -7.21 -14.23 14.06
C ARG A 135 -7.43 -15.65 13.61
N HIS A 136 -8.26 -16.38 14.34
CA HIS A 136 -8.66 -17.74 14.02
C HIS A 136 -9.88 -17.75 13.09
N PHE A 137 -9.81 -18.52 12.00
CA PHE A 137 -10.89 -18.71 11.04
C PHE A 137 -11.32 -20.19 11.04
N PRO A 138 -12.24 -20.59 11.92
CA PRO A 138 -12.61 -22.00 12.03
C PRO A 138 -13.28 -22.49 10.74
N ASN A 139 -12.86 -23.66 10.26
CA ASN A 139 -13.60 -24.37 9.23
C ASN A 139 -14.80 -25.07 9.88
N THR A 140 -16.01 -24.57 9.62
CA THR A 140 -17.25 -25.09 10.21
C THR A 140 -17.86 -26.24 9.42
N MET A 141 -17.21 -26.69 8.34
CA MET A 141 -17.70 -27.79 7.52
C MET A 141 -17.41 -29.14 8.18
N THR A 142 -18.38 -30.05 8.12
CA THR A 142 -18.18 -31.45 8.48
C THR A 142 -17.34 -32.13 7.40
N PRO A 143 -16.15 -32.67 7.72
CA PRO A 143 -15.34 -33.34 6.72
C PRO A 143 -16.01 -34.66 6.29
N PRO A 144 -15.99 -35.00 4.98
CA PRO A 144 -16.62 -36.22 4.47
C PRO A 144 -15.85 -37.49 4.86
N THR A 145 -14.58 -37.35 5.23
CA THR A 145 -13.69 -38.44 5.67
C THR A 145 -12.89 -38.00 6.88
N ARG A 146 -12.27 -38.96 7.58
CA ARG A 146 -11.26 -38.63 8.59
C ARG A 146 -10.14 -37.81 7.95
N ALA A 147 -9.67 -36.79 8.67
CA ALA A 147 -8.55 -35.97 8.22
C ALA A 147 -7.27 -36.79 8.07
N ASP A 148 -6.53 -36.50 7.01
CA ASP A 148 -5.18 -37.02 6.76
C ASP A 148 -4.36 -35.97 6.00
N TYR A 149 -3.09 -36.26 5.71
CA TYR A 149 -2.18 -35.33 5.02
C TYR A 149 -2.63 -34.88 3.63
N ARG A 150 -3.58 -35.60 3.00
CA ARG A 150 -4.15 -35.23 1.69
C ARG A 150 -5.35 -34.30 1.87
N CYS A 151 -6.15 -34.56 2.91
CA CYS A 151 -7.36 -33.83 3.25
C CYS A 151 -7.39 -33.46 4.74
N PRO A 152 -6.59 -32.46 5.19
CA PRO A 152 -6.45 -32.12 6.61
C PRO A 152 -7.67 -31.45 7.25
N ASN A 153 -8.68 -31.09 6.44
CA ASN A 153 -9.82 -30.24 6.83
C ASN A 153 -9.41 -28.84 7.35
N THR A 154 -8.23 -28.36 6.97
CA THR A 154 -7.69 -27.04 7.32
C THR A 154 -7.05 -26.37 6.10
N GLN A 155 -6.60 -25.13 6.25
CA GLN A 155 -5.87 -24.41 5.22
C GLN A 155 -4.65 -25.23 4.75
N ASN A 156 -4.53 -25.41 3.44
CA ASN A 156 -3.45 -26.18 2.80
C ASN A 156 -2.61 -25.37 1.79
N ALA A 157 -3.05 -24.15 1.45
CA ALA A 157 -2.35 -23.25 0.55
C ALA A 157 -1.90 -21.96 1.26
N THR A 158 -0.89 -21.29 0.73
CA THR A 158 -0.62 -19.91 1.15
C THR A 158 -1.69 -18.99 0.56
N PRO A 159 -2.31 -18.08 1.34
CA PRO A 159 -3.30 -17.14 0.81
C PRO A 159 -2.67 -16.13 -0.16
N VAL A 160 -3.49 -15.21 -0.66
CA VAL A 160 -3.05 -14.09 -1.50
C VAL A 160 -3.54 -12.80 -0.86
N ILE A 161 -2.68 -11.80 -0.75
CA ILE A 161 -3.07 -10.47 -0.30
C ILE A 161 -3.59 -9.67 -1.50
N ASP A 162 -4.85 -9.28 -1.45
CA ASP A 162 -5.45 -8.30 -2.36
C ASP A 162 -5.49 -6.93 -1.66
N LYS A 163 -4.60 -6.04 -2.10
CA LYS A 163 -4.45 -4.71 -1.51
C LYS A 163 -5.60 -3.77 -1.87
N GLU A 164 -6.23 -3.96 -3.02
CA GLU A 164 -7.34 -3.10 -3.46
C GLU A 164 -8.59 -3.43 -2.65
N ALA A 165 -8.88 -4.72 -2.48
CA ALA A 165 -10.00 -5.18 -1.67
C ALA A 165 -9.72 -5.13 -0.15
N GLY A 166 -8.45 -5.04 0.27
CA GLY A 166 -8.07 -5.02 1.69
C GLY A 166 -8.27 -6.36 2.39
N ILE A 167 -8.04 -7.47 1.66
CA ILE A 167 -8.25 -8.84 2.15
C ILE A 167 -7.00 -9.70 1.99
N ILE A 168 -6.96 -10.78 2.76
CA ILE A 168 -5.99 -11.86 2.71
C ILE A 168 -6.73 -13.19 2.73
#